data_AF-A0A5C4W905-F1
#
_entry.id   AF-A0A5C4W905-F1
#
_cell.length_a   1.000
_cell.length_b   1.000
_cell.length_c   1.000
_cell.angle_alpha   90.00
_cell.angle_beta   90.00
_cell.angle_gamma   90.00
#
_symmetry.space_group_name_H-M   'P 1'
#
loop_
_entity.id
_entity.type
_entity.pdbx_description
1 polymer ?
#
loop_
_entity_poly.entity_id
_entity_poly.type
_entity_poly.pdbx_seq_one_letter_code
_entity_poly.pdbx_strand_id
1 'polypeptide(L)'
;MGIRITDTTMTATRSGHTATRGANGRWSVTGHPGRAFTRNQAVTALTLAEALATNPPPADRMWWHINDWRAELDLPPLSPTTHPARDAASSAKTPAAPRHTPQPATSTR
;
A
#
# COMPACT_ATOMS: atom_id res chain seq x y z
N MET A 1 12.84 6.69 5.90
CA MET A 1 11.82 6.98 4.86
C MET A 1 12.51 7.71 3.73
N GLY A 2 12.10 7.48 2.49
CA GLY A 2 12.68 8.18 1.35
C GLY A 2 11.78 8.12 0.12
N ILE A 3 11.69 9.25 -0.59
CA ILE A 3 11.01 9.35 -1.88
C ILE A 3 12.06 9.73 -2.92
N ARG A 4 12.20 8.91 -3.95
CA ARG A 4 13.00 9.25 -5.13
C ARG A 4 12.12 10.02 -6.11
N ILE A 5 12.54 11.22 -6.52
CA ILE A 5 11.76 12.11 -7.38
C ILE A 5 12.51 12.35 -8.69
N THR A 6 11.82 12.21 -9.81
CA THR A 6 12.21 12.67 -11.15
C THR A 6 11.17 13.63 -11.70
N ASP A 7 11.34 14.11 -12.93
CA ASP A 7 10.39 15.01 -13.59
C ASP A 7 9.03 14.37 -13.89
N THR A 8 9.00 13.04 -14.02
CA THR A 8 7.83 12.28 -14.47
C THR A 8 7.41 11.16 -13.53
N THR A 9 8.26 10.79 -12.57
CA THR A 9 7.99 9.70 -11.64
C THR A 9 8.45 10.04 -10.23
N MET A 10 7.69 9.58 -9.24
CA MET A 10 8.12 9.54 -7.84
C MET A 10 7.94 8.13 -7.30
N THR A 11 8.86 7.67 -6.47
CA THR A 11 8.82 6.32 -5.89
C THR A 11 9.15 6.36 -4.42
N ALA A 12 8.23 5.86 -3.60
CA ALA A 12 8.40 5.61 -2.19
C ALA A 12 9.21 4.31 -2.00
N THR A 13 10.35 4.38 -1.31
CA THR A 13 11.30 3.26 -1.24
C THR A 13 10.86 2.11 -0.34
N ARG A 14 10.15 2.41 0.75
CA ARG A 14 9.66 1.43 1.72
C ARG A 14 8.28 0.90 1.36
N SER A 15 7.37 1.78 0.97
CA SER A 15 5.98 1.37 0.69
C SER A 15 5.79 0.80 -0.71
N GLY A 16 6.74 1.05 -1.63
CA GLY A 16 6.64 0.63 -3.03
C GLY A 16 5.61 1.42 -3.85
N HIS A 17 4.94 2.41 -3.24
CA HIS A 17 4.00 3.27 -3.96
C HIS A 17 4.73 4.18 -4.95
N THR A 18 4.09 4.43 -6.08
CA THR A 18 4.63 5.27 -7.15
C THR A 18 3.64 6.34 -7.55
N ALA A 19 4.15 7.50 -7.93
CA ALA A 19 3.39 8.55 -8.59
C ALA A 19 3.92 8.75 -10.01
N THR A 20 3.05 8.84 -11.00
CA THR A 20 3.41 9.09 -12.40
C THR A 20 2.74 10.36 -12.90
N ARG A 21 3.49 11.18 -13.63
CA ARG A 21 2.99 12.40 -14.24
C ARG A 21 2.35 12.09 -15.59
N GLY A 22 1.07 12.43 -15.73
CA GLY A 22 0.35 12.37 -16.99
C GLY A 22 0.69 13.53 -17.93
N ALA A 23 0.31 13.41 -19.20
CA ALA A 23 0.52 14.45 -20.22
C ALA A 23 -0.15 15.80 -19.86
N ASN A 24 -1.23 15.76 -19.08
CA ASN A 24 -1.91 16.96 -18.55
C ASN A 24 -1.18 17.61 -17.36
N GLY A 25 0.02 17.13 -17.00
CA GLY A 25 0.81 17.64 -15.90
C GLY A 25 0.33 17.23 -14.50
N ARG A 26 -0.77 16.48 -14.38
CA ARG A 26 -1.28 15.93 -13.12
C ARG A 26 -0.59 14.62 -12.77
N TRP A 27 -0.58 14.29 -11.49
CA TRP A 27 0.03 13.08 -10.97
C TRP A 27 -1.02 12.06 -10.58
N SER A 28 -0.76 10.80 -10.91
CA SER A 28 -1.56 9.65 -10.45
C SER A 28 -0.71 8.84 -9.48
N VAL A 29 -1.25 8.51 -8.31
CA VAL A 29 -0.53 7.79 -7.25
C VAL A 29 -1.11 6.39 -7.07
N THR A 30 -0.27 5.36 -7.00
CA THR A 30 -0.73 4.01 -6.69
C THR A 30 -1.39 3.99 -5.30
N GLY A 31 -2.54 3.33 -5.18
CA GLY A 31 -3.36 3.37 -3.96
C GLY A 31 -4.44 4.48 -3.93
N HIS A 32 -4.42 5.41 -4.89
CA HIS A 32 -5.49 6.40 -5.10
C HIS A 32 -5.95 6.42 -6.56
N PRO A 33 -6.49 5.30 -7.10
CA PRO A 33 -6.90 5.21 -8.49
C PRO A 33 -8.02 6.21 -8.82
N GLY A 34 -7.98 6.79 -10.02
CA GLY A 34 -8.98 7.74 -10.49
C GLY A 34 -8.84 9.16 -9.95
N ARG A 35 -7.90 9.42 -9.03
CA ARG A 35 -7.66 10.76 -8.48
C ARG A 35 -6.44 11.41 -9.12
N ALA A 36 -6.60 12.65 -9.57
CA ALA A 36 -5.54 13.46 -10.14
C ALA A 36 -4.97 14.40 -9.08
N PHE A 37 -3.66 14.35 -8.84
CA PHE A 37 -2.97 15.13 -7.82
C PHE A 37 -2.09 16.23 -8.42
N THR A 38 -1.82 17.28 -7.64
CA THR A 38 -0.68 18.17 -7.89
C THR A 38 0.63 17.45 -7.54
N ARG A 39 1.77 18.01 -7.95
CA ARG A 39 3.09 17.50 -7.55
C ARG A 39 3.22 17.39 -6.02
N ASN A 40 2.79 18.43 -5.29
CA ASN A 40 2.89 18.47 -3.83
C ASN A 40 1.97 17.43 -3.19
N GLN A 41 0.72 17.32 -3.63
CA GLN A 41 -0.19 16.28 -3.12
C GLN A 41 0.32 14.87 -3.42
N ALA A 42 0.98 14.65 -4.56
CA ALA A 42 1.60 13.36 -4.85
C ALA A 42 2.74 13.03 -3.87
N VAL A 43 3.57 14.02 -3.51
CA VAL A 43 4.59 13.88 -2.46
C VAL A 43 3.96 13.59 -1.10
N THR A 44 2.89 14.31 -0.72
CA THR A 44 2.15 14.05 0.52
C THR A 44 1.59 12.63 0.55
N ALA A 45 0.98 12.17 -0.55
CA ALA A 45 0.43 10.82 -0.65
C ALA A 45 1.50 9.72 -0.53
N LEU A 46 2.67 9.91 -1.15
CA LEU A 46 3.79 8.97 -1.02
C LEU A 46 4.41 9.02 0.39
N THR A 47 4.48 10.20 1.02
CA THR A 47 4.93 10.36 2.41
C THR A 47 3.99 9.64 3.38
N LEU A 48 2.68 9.80 3.18
CA LEU A 48 1.66 9.08 3.94
C LEU A 48 1.82 7.56 3.79
N ALA A 49 2.05 7.07 2.57
CA ALA A 49 2.29 5.66 2.32
C ALA A 49 3.57 5.14 3.00
N GLU A 50 4.67 5.90 2.94
CA GLU A 50 5.92 5.62 3.67
C GLU A 50 5.69 5.50 5.18
N ALA A 51 4.90 6.42 5.75
CA ALA A 51 4.58 6.44 7.17
C ALA A 51 3.75 5.23 7.59
N LEU A 52 2.70 4.92 6.86
CA LEU A 52 1.86 3.75 7.12
C LEU A 52 2.64 2.44 6.95
N ALA A 53 3.57 2.37 5.99
CA ALA A 53 4.42 1.20 5.78
C ALA A 53 5.42 0.93 6.94
N THR A 54 5.60 1.88 7.86
CA THR A 54 6.38 1.65 9.09
C THR A 54 5.62 0.89 10.15
N ASN A 55 4.30 0.76 9.99
CA ASN A 55 3.39 0.17 10.96
C ASN A 55 3.59 0.77 12.37
N PRO A 56 3.41 2.11 12.51
CA PRO A 56 3.66 2.78 13.79
C PRO A 56 2.67 2.30 14.85
N PRO A 57 3.10 2.07 16.10
CA PRO A 57 2.21 1.62 17.16
C PRO A 57 1.11 2.65 17.44
N PRO A 58 -0.06 2.26 17.98
CA PRO A 58 -1.20 3.16 18.17
C PRO A 58 -0.93 4.43 19.00
N ALA A 59 0.00 4.36 19.95
CA ALA A 59 0.39 5.48 20.81
C ALA A 59 1.47 6.38 20.20
N ASP A 60 1.93 6.09 18.99
CA ASP A 60 2.98 6.87 18.31
C ASP A 60 2.44 8.25 17.89
N ARG A 61 3.24 9.29 18.15
CA ARG A 61 2.92 10.66 17.72
C ARG A 61 2.88 10.80 16.18
N MET A 62 3.46 9.85 15.45
CA MET A 62 3.36 9.76 13.99
C MET A 62 1.90 9.79 13.50
N TRP A 63 0.94 9.32 14.30
CA TRP A 63 -0.47 9.38 13.97
C TRP A 63 -1.05 10.79 13.81
N TRP A 64 -0.46 11.79 14.47
CA TRP A 64 -0.82 13.20 14.23
C TRP A 64 -0.45 13.62 12.81
N HIS A 65 0.80 13.35 12.40
CA HIS A 65 1.26 13.67 11.05
C HIS A 65 0.51 12.88 9.96
N ILE A 66 0.20 11.60 10.22
CA ILE A 66 -0.63 10.79 9.32
C ILE A 66 -1.98 11.47 9.07
N ASN A 67 -2.61 12.02 10.10
CA ASN A 67 -3.91 12.69 9.95
C ASN A 67 -3.79 14.06 9.29
N ASP A 68 -2.74 14.83 9.56
CA ASP A 68 -2.48 16.10 8.88
C ASP A 68 -2.26 15.90 7.37
N TRP A 69 -1.43 14.93 6.97
CA TRP A 69 -1.23 14.59 5.55
C TRP A 69 -2.49 14.06 4.88
N ARG A 70 -3.36 13.37 5.63
CA ARG A 70 -4.67 12.97 5.10
C ARG A 70 -5.59 14.16 4.88
N ALA A 71 -5.59 15.14 5.78
CA ALA A 71 -6.34 16.38 5.60
C ALA A 71 -5.86 17.17 4.37
N GLU A 72 -4.55 17.26 4.11
CA GLU A 72 -3.99 17.84 2.87
C GLU A 72 -4.47 17.15 1.60
N LEU A 73 -4.80 15.86 1.72
CA LEU A 73 -5.35 15.03 0.66
C LEU A 73 -6.87 14.95 0.73
N ASP A 74 -7.58 15.79 1.50
CA ASP A 74 -9.04 15.72 1.65
C ASP A 74 -9.55 14.31 2.01
N LEU A 75 -8.74 13.52 2.72
CA LEU A 75 -9.07 12.18 3.18
C LEU A 75 -9.55 12.24 4.63
N PRO A 76 -10.55 11.43 5.02
CA PRO A 76 -10.99 11.36 6.41
C PRO A 76 -9.85 10.86 7.30
N PRO A 77 -9.76 11.33 8.56
CA PRO A 77 -8.71 10.90 9.48
C PRO A 77 -8.77 9.38 9.68
N LEU A 78 -7.60 8.77 9.89
CA LEU A 78 -7.48 7.37 10.28
C LEU A 78 -7.33 7.25 11.79
N SER A 79 -7.99 6.23 12.34
CA SER A 79 -7.79 5.81 13.71
C SER A 79 -6.66 4.79 13.79
N PRO A 80 -5.78 4.87 14.81
CA PRO A 80 -4.65 3.96 14.96
C PRO A 80 -5.00 2.47 15.09
N THR A 81 -6.25 2.16 15.44
CA THR A 81 -6.79 0.81 15.54
C THR A 81 -7.26 0.22 14.22
N THR A 82 -7.46 1.03 13.17
CA THR A 82 -7.92 0.61 11.84
C THR A 82 -6.72 0.55 10.89
N HIS A 83 -5.91 -0.51 10.99
CA HIS A 83 -4.85 -0.78 10.02
C HIS A 83 -5.31 -1.82 8.98
N PRO A 84 -5.38 -1.47 7.67
CA PRO A 84 -5.88 -2.36 6.62
C PRO A 84 -4.98 -3.58 6.34
N ALA A 85 -3.76 -3.62 6.90
CA ALA A 85 -2.88 -4.79 6.79
C ALA A 85 -3.39 -6.01 7.58
N ARG A 86 -4.30 -5.83 8.54
CA ARG A 86 -4.92 -6.95 9.28
C ARG A 86 -6.08 -7.60 8.52
N ASP A 87 -6.81 -6.84 7.70
CA ASP A 87 -8.01 -7.36 7.05
C ASP A 87 -7.69 -8.19 5.79
N ALA A 88 -6.56 -7.92 5.11
CA ALA A 88 -6.09 -8.74 4.00
C ALA A 88 -5.64 -10.15 4.43
N ALA A 89 -5.24 -10.34 5.69
CA ALA A 89 -4.84 -11.64 6.22
C ALA A 89 -6.02 -12.49 6.70
N SER A 90 -7.22 -11.93 6.85
CA SER A 90 -8.40 -12.66 7.35
C SER A 90 -9.20 -13.37 6.26
N SER A 91 -8.90 -13.16 4.97
CA SER A 91 -9.51 -13.89 3.85
C SER A 91 -8.68 -15.08 3.32
N ALA A 92 -7.52 -15.38 3.92
CA ALA A 92 -6.67 -16.49 3.50
C ALA A 92 -6.50 -17.53 4.63
N LYS A 93 -7.60 -18.10 5.11
CA LYS A 93 -7.53 -19.33 5.92
C LYS A 93 -8.76 -20.19 5.74
N THR A 94 -8.61 -21.33 5.03
CA THR A 94 -9.25 -22.66 5.18
C THR A 94 -9.15 -23.42 3.83
N PRO A 95 -8.88 -24.75 3.80
CA PRO A 95 -7.52 -25.27 3.59
C PRO A 95 -7.41 -26.12 2.32
N ALA A 96 -6.18 -26.44 1.96
CA ALA A 96 -5.85 -27.30 0.84
C ALA A 96 -6.16 -28.80 1.08
N ALA A 97 -6.54 -29.44 -0.03
CA ALA A 97 -6.49 -30.87 -0.38
C ALA A 97 -7.75 -31.72 -0.09
N PRO A 98 -8.12 -32.58 -1.08
CA PRO A 98 -7.52 -33.92 -1.06
C PRO A 98 -6.53 -34.16 -2.20
N ARG A 99 -5.37 -34.72 -1.84
CA ARG A 99 -4.35 -35.22 -2.77
C ARG A 99 -4.92 -36.46 -3.46
N HIS A 100 -5.08 -36.39 -4.78
CA HIS A 100 -5.16 -37.60 -5.59
C HIS A 100 -3.83 -38.33 -5.49
N THR A 101 -3.86 -39.52 -4.89
CA THR A 101 -2.75 -40.47 -4.92
C THR A 101 -2.73 -41.14 -6.30
N PRO A 102 -1.68 -41.04 -7.12
CA PRO A 102 -1.45 -41.99 -8.19
C PRO A 102 -0.76 -43.23 -7.58
N GLN A 103 -1.45 -44.36 -7.67
CA GLN A 103 -0.97 -45.69 -7.29
C GLN A 103 0.22 -46.10 -8.18
N PRO A 104 1.32 -46.66 -7.63
CA PRO A 104 2.41 -47.19 -8.44
C PRO A 104 2.02 -48.55 -9.02
N ALA A 105 2.17 -48.71 -10.34
CA ALA A 105 2.18 -50.00 -10.99
C ALA A 105 3.53 -50.68 -10.74
N THR A 106 3.52 -51.79 -10.01
CA THR A 106 4.62 -52.76 -10.01
C THR A 106 4.20 -54.01 -10.77
N SER A 107 5.09 -54.39 -11.69
CA SER A 107 4.98 -55.46 -12.67
C SER A 107 5.22 -56.86 -12.06
N THR A 108 4.78 -57.90 -12.80
CA THR A 108 5.31 -59.28 -12.86
C THR A 108 4.60 -60.38 -12.05
N ARG A 109 3.84 -61.24 -12.75
CA ARG A 109 4.22 -62.64 -13.05
C ARG A 109 3.41 -63.18 -14.22
#